data_AF-A0A914BWI1-F1
#
_entry.id   AF-A0A914BWI1-F1
#
_cell.length_a   1.000
_cell.length_b   1.000
_cell.length_c   1.000
_cell.angle_alpha   90.00
_cell.angle_beta   90.00
_cell.angle_gamma   90.00
#
_symmetry.space_group_name_H-M   'P 1'
#
loop_
_entity.id
_entity.type
_entity.pdbx_description
1 polymer ?
#
loop_
_entity_poly.entity_id
_entity_poly.type
_entity_poly.pdbx_seq_one_letter_code
_entity_poly.pdbx_strand_id
1 'polypeptide(L)'
;MRTHNHIHLRHIMLYHFKKGHTAAEAFRDLNDLFGEGTIGRKTVYEWFDRFKSGDTSLEDKPGRGRPFDCDDQALLAAVEEDESLTTRILAEQFNVDHSTIVRRLKKLGKV
;
A
#
# COMPACT_ATOMS: atom_id res chain seq x y z
N MET A 1 11.70 1.22 9.27
CA MET A 1 11.93 0.08 8.35
C MET A 1 11.05 -1.10 8.77
N ARG A 2 9.97 -1.41 8.05
CA ARG A 2 9.17 -2.64 8.23
C ARG A 2 8.11 -2.69 7.13
N THR A 3 8.41 -3.31 5.98
CA THR A 3 7.41 -3.57 4.91
C THR A 3 7.92 -4.45 3.75
N HIS A 4 9.08 -5.11 3.84
CA HIS A 4 9.57 -5.94 2.72
C HIS A 4 9.19 -7.43 2.83
N ASN A 5 8.72 -7.92 3.99
CA ASN A 5 8.44 -9.35 4.16
C ASN A 5 7.04 -9.77 3.66
N HIS A 6 6.04 -8.89 3.75
CA HIS A 6 4.65 -9.23 3.39
C HIS A 6 4.44 -9.42 1.88
N ILE A 7 5.19 -8.72 1.03
CA ILE A 7 5.09 -8.85 -0.43
C ILE A 7 5.60 -10.22 -0.87
N HIS A 8 6.72 -10.70 -0.32
CA HIS A 8 7.26 -12.02 -0.66
C HIS A 8 6.30 -13.15 -0.27
N LEU A 9 5.68 -13.07 0.92
CA LEU A 9 4.66 -14.03 1.33
C LEU A 9 3.47 -14.08 0.36
N ARG A 10 3.05 -12.94 -0.21
CA ARG A 10 1.97 -12.89 -1.23
C ARG A 10 2.36 -13.59 -2.53
N HIS A 11 3.60 -13.41 -3.00
CA HIS A 11 4.11 -14.11 -4.17
C HIS A 11 4.11 -15.63 -3.94
N ILE A 12 4.55 -16.07 -2.77
CA ILE A 12 4.57 -17.49 -2.41
C ILE A 12 3.14 -18.05 -2.30
N MET A 13 2.20 -17.31 -1.71
CA MET A 13 0.78 -17.70 -1.69
C MET A 13 0.20 -17.84 -3.11
N LEU A 14 0.51 -16.90 -4.02
CA LEU A 14 0.08 -16.98 -5.41
C LEU A 14 0.69 -18.20 -6.11
N TYR A 15 1.98 -18.49 -5.86
CA TYR A 15 2.63 -19.69 -6.37
C TYR A 15 1.91 -20.98 -5.93
N HIS A 16 1.62 -21.12 -4.63
CA HIS A 16 0.87 -22.28 -4.11
C HIS A 16 -0.52 -22.39 -4.74
N PHE A 17 -1.23 -21.27 -4.88
CA PHE A 17 -2.53 -21.23 -5.54
C PHE A 17 -2.45 -21.71 -6.99
N LYS A 18 -1.46 -21.24 -7.77
CA LYS A 18 -1.25 -21.67 -9.17
C LYS A 18 -0.83 -23.15 -9.29
N LYS A 19 -0.20 -23.69 -8.26
CA LYS A 19 0.14 -25.12 -8.15
C LYS A 19 -1.07 -25.99 -7.76
N GLY A 20 -2.22 -25.39 -7.45
CA GLY A 20 -3.44 -26.09 -7.06
C GLY A 20 -3.48 -26.50 -5.60
N HIS A 21 -2.58 -25.97 -4.75
CA HIS A 21 -2.66 -26.20 -3.31
C HIS A 21 -3.88 -25.49 -2.72
N THR A 22 -4.38 -26.01 -1.61
CA THR A 22 -5.40 -25.37 -0.79
C THR A 22 -4.79 -24.27 0.10
N ALA A 23 -5.62 -23.33 0.57
CA ALA A 23 -5.19 -22.30 1.52
C ALA A 23 -4.65 -22.89 2.83
N ALA A 24 -5.17 -24.05 3.26
CA ALA A 24 -4.73 -24.74 4.46
C ALA A 24 -3.32 -25.34 4.30
N GLU A 25 -3.02 -25.91 3.12
CA GLU A 25 -1.68 -26.42 2.80
C GLU A 25 -0.68 -25.28 2.72
N ALA A 26 -1.00 -24.21 1.98
CA ALA A 26 -0.14 -23.05 1.89
C ALA A 26 0.12 -22.39 3.26
N PHE A 27 -0.87 -22.35 4.15
CA PHE A 27 -0.70 -21.82 5.51
C PHE A 27 0.30 -22.66 6.33
N ARG A 28 0.23 -23.99 6.24
CA ARG A 28 1.18 -24.88 6.93
C ARG A 28 2.58 -24.71 6.34
N ASP A 29 2.71 -24.86 5.03
CA ASP A 29 4.01 -24.75 4.32
C ASP A 29 4.71 -23.40 4.62
N LEU A 30 3.95 -22.29 4.63
CA LEU A 30 4.50 -20.97 4.93
C LEU A 30 4.99 -20.83 6.37
N ASN A 31 4.24 -21.34 7.35
CA ASN A 31 4.65 -21.27 8.75
C ASN A 31 5.75 -22.29 9.07
N ASP A 32 5.81 -23.42 8.37
CA ASP A 32 6.90 -24.40 8.51
C ASP A 32 8.21 -23.85 7.91
N LEU A 33 8.14 -23.16 6.77
CA LEU A 33 9.32 -22.59 6.09
C LEU A 33 9.88 -21.34 6.78
N PHE A 34 9.00 -20.44 7.24
CA PHE A 34 9.41 -19.13 7.77
C PHE A 34 9.33 -19.02 9.29
N GLY A 35 8.75 -20.02 9.96
CA GLY A 35 8.53 -20.05 11.40
C GLY A 35 7.07 -19.84 11.78
N GLU A 36 6.66 -20.50 12.85
CA GLU A 36 5.28 -20.45 13.35
C GLU A 36 4.86 -19.02 13.71
N GLY A 37 3.69 -18.60 13.21
CA GLY A 37 3.17 -17.25 13.42
C GLY A 37 3.67 -16.21 12.42
N THR A 38 4.46 -16.61 11.41
CA THR A 38 4.89 -15.71 10.33
C THR A 38 3.71 -15.09 9.59
N ILE A 39 2.68 -15.89 9.31
CA ILE A 39 1.46 -15.43 8.64
C ILE A 39 0.22 -16.01 9.33
N GLY A 40 -0.76 -15.15 9.58
CA GLY A 40 -2.03 -15.55 10.17
C GLY A 40 -2.89 -16.35 9.19
N ARG A 41 -3.62 -17.35 9.72
CA ARG A 41 -4.54 -18.18 8.91
C ARG A 41 -5.53 -17.33 8.12
N LYS A 42 -6.15 -16.34 8.78
CA LYS A 42 -7.11 -15.43 8.14
C LYS A 42 -6.52 -14.74 6.91
N THR A 43 -5.29 -14.23 7.01
CA THR A 43 -4.60 -13.56 5.90
C THR A 43 -4.41 -14.50 4.70
N VAL A 44 -3.98 -15.74 4.93
CA VAL A 44 -3.81 -16.71 3.84
C VAL A 44 -5.13 -16.97 3.11
N TYR A 45 -6.21 -17.17 3.87
CA TYR A 45 -7.53 -17.45 3.27
C TYR A 45 -8.08 -16.25 2.47
N GLU A 46 -7.95 -15.02 2.99
CA GLU A 46 -8.37 -13.81 2.28
C GLU A 46 -7.63 -13.65 0.93
N TRP A 47 -6.34 -13.94 0.89
CA TRP A 47 -5.56 -13.92 -0.36
C TRP A 47 -6.01 -15.02 -1.32
N PHE A 48 -6.25 -16.23 -0.83
CA PHE A 48 -6.75 -17.33 -1.67
C PHE A 48 -8.13 -17.03 -2.25
N ASP A 49 -9.04 -16.44 -1.48
CA ASP A 49 -10.36 -16.07 -1.98
C ASP A 49 -10.27 -14.93 -3.02
N ARG A 50 -9.35 -13.99 -2.83
CA ARG A 50 -9.01 -12.99 -3.85
C ARG A 50 -8.52 -13.65 -5.14
N PHE A 51 -7.58 -14.59 -5.07
CA PHE A 51 -7.09 -15.31 -6.24
C PHE A 51 -8.17 -16.13 -6.95
N LYS A 52 -9.08 -16.77 -6.20
CA LYS A 52 -10.26 -17.46 -6.77
C LYS A 52 -11.19 -16.52 -7.52
N SER A 53 -11.31 -15.26 -7.08
CA SER A 53 -12.09 -14.23 -7.80
C SER A 53 -11.41 -13.71 -9.09
N GLY A 54 -10.21 -14.22 -9.42
CA GLY A 54 -9.45 -13.83 -10.61
C GLY A 54 -8.51 -12.65 -10.41
N ASP A 55 -8.57 -11.98 -9.26
CA ASP A 55 -7.64 -10.90 -8.90
C ASP A 55 -6.33 -11.48 -8.39
N THR A 56 -5.29 -11.42 -9.24
CA THR A 56 -3.93 -11.88 -8.92
C THR A 56 -2.97 -10.75 -8.58
N SER A 57 -3.47 -9.51 -8.43
CA SER A 57 -2.65 -8.38 -8.01
C SER A 57 -2.16 -8.59 -6.58
N LEU A 58 -0.85 -8.47 -6.38
CA LEU A 58 -0.19 -8.64 -5.08
C LEU A 58 -0.09 -7.33 -4.30
N GLU A 59 -0.53 -6.24 -4.91
CA GLU A 59 -0.64 -4.94 -4.28
C GLU A 59 -1.77 -4.97 -3.24
N ASP A 60 -1.58 -4.22 -2.17
CA ASP A 60 -2.70 -3.92 -1.28
C ASP A 60 -3.76 -3.19 -2.08
N LYS A 61 -5.04 -3.48 -1.81
CA LYS A 61 -6.11 -2.60 -2.27
C LYS A 61 -5.76 -1.19 -1.79
N PRO A 62 -5.97 -0.14 -2.60
CA PRO A 62 -5.80 1.23 -2.13
C PRO A 62 -6.50 1.33 -0.78
N GLY A 63 -5.72 1.59 0.26
CA GLY A 63 -6.20 1.39 1.62
C GLY A 63 -7.46 2.22 1.86
N ARG A 64 -8.24 1.87 2.89
CA ARG A 64 -9.25 2.79 3.46
C ARG A 64 -8.60 4.00 4.14
N GLY A 65 -7.50 4.53 3.60
CA GLY A 65 -7.15 5.91 3.85
C GLY A 65 -8.28 6.75 3.29
N ARG A 66 -8.71 7.76 4.05
CA ARG A 66 -9.62 8.80 3.55
C ARG A 66 -9.11 9.23 2.16
N PRO A 67 -9.91 9.13 1.08
CA PRO A 67 -9.59 9.80 -0.17
C PRO A 67 -9.36 11.27 0.21
N PHE A 68 -8.14 11.76 0.03
CA PHE A 68 -7.79 13.12 0.39
C PHE A 68 -7.82 13.94 -0.88
N ASP A 69 -8.58 15.04 -0.86
CA ASP A 69 -8.88 15.91 -2.02
C ASP A 69 -7.66 16.65 -2.60
N CYS A 70 -6.47 16.47 -2.04
CA CYS A 70 -5.24 17.04 -2.58
C CYS A 70 -4.48 15.94 -3.32
N ASP A 71 -4.43 16.06 -4.64
CA ASP A 71 -3.64 15.22 -5.52
C ASP A 71 -2.14 15.52 -5.29
N ASP A 72 -1.41 14.52 -4.77
CA ASP A 72 0.02 14.61 -4.50
C ASP A 72 0.82 14.91 -5.80
N GLN A 73 0.34 14.48 -6.99
CA GLN A 73 0.99 14.82 -8.27
C GLN A 73 0.79 16.29 -8.66
N ALA A 74 -0.43 16.80 -8.52
CA ALA A 74 -0.71 18.21 -8.81
C ALA A 74 0.03 19.13 -7.83
N LEU A 75 0.11 18.77 -6.55
CA LEU A 75 0.88 19.53 -5.55
C LEU A 75 2.38 19.54 -5.89
N LEU A 76 2.91 18.41 -6.35
CA LEU A 76 4.31 18.32 -6.76
C LEU A 76 4.59 19.19 -7.98
N ALA A 77 3.72 19.14 -8.99
CA ALA A 77 3.84 19.96 -10.19
C ALA A 77 3.82 21.47 -9.88
N ALA A 78 2.93 21.91 -9.00
CA ALA A 78 2.85 23.32 -8.59
C ALA A 78 4.15 23.80 -7.88
N VAL A 79 4.75 22.94 -7.04
CA VAL A 79 6.02 23.26 -6.37
C VAL A 79 7.20 23.25 -7.34
N GLU A 80 7.19 22.36 -8.34
CA GLU A 80 8.24 22.30 -9.36
C GLU A 80 8.14 23.42 -10.40
N GLU A 81 6.92 23.88 -10.69
CA GLU A 81 6.67 25.04 -11.54
C GLU A 81 7.14 26.33 -10.88
N ASP A 82 6.90 26.47 -9.57
CA ASP A 82 7.34 27.64 -8.81
C ASP A 82 7.71 27.29 -7.35
N GLU A 83 9.02 27.11 -7.11
CA GLU A 83 9.58 26.82 -5.79
C GLU A 83 9.41 27.98 -4.78
N SER A 84 9.03 29.18 -5.25
CA SER A 84 8.79 30.34 -4.38
C SER A 84 7.40 30.33 -3.73
N LEU A 85 6.50 29.44 -4.18
CA LEU A 85 5.16 29.32 -3.63
C LEU A 85 5.20 28.89 -2.16
N THR A 86 4.66 29.73 -1.30
CA THR A 86 4.54 29.40 0.12
C THR A 86 3.46 28.33 0.33
N THR A 87 3.63 27.55 1.39
CA THR A 87 2.63 26.56 1.83
C THR A 87 1.23 27.12 2.06
N ARG A 88 1.10 28.43 2.34
CA ARG A 88 -0.21 29.10 2.45
C ARG A 88 -0.88 29.34 1.10
N ILE A 89 -0.11 29.76 0.09
CA ILE A 89 -0.64 29.96 -1.27
C ILE A 89 -1.09 28.62 -1.86
N LEU A 90 -0.29 27.57 -1.65
CA LEU A 90 -0.67 26.21 -2.04
C LEU A 90 -1.94 25.74 -1.31
N ALA A 91 -2.13 26.11 -0.04
CA ALA A 91 -3.34 25.74 0.70
C ALA A 91 -4.60 26.37 0.07
N GLU A 92 -4.50 27.63 -0.35
CA GLU A 92 -5.57 28.34 -1.05
C GLU A 92 -5.84 27.75 -2.44
N GLN A 93 -4.79 27.49 -3.23
CA GLN A 93 -4.90 26.91 -4.57
C GLN A 93 -5.58 25.54 -4.56
N PHE A 94 -5.20 24.69 -3.60
CA PHE A 94 -5.74 23.34 -3.47
C PHE A 94 -7.01 23.28 -2.62
N ASN A 95 -7.49 24.43 -2.11
CA ASN A 95 -8.64 24.54 -1.21
C ASN A 95 -8.60 23.53 -0.05
N VAL A 96 -7.41 23.38 0.55
CA VAL A 96 -7.18 22.50 1.70
C VAL A 96 -6.55 23.26 2.85
N ASP A 97 -6.65 22.71 4.06
CA ASP A 97 -6.02 23.32 5.22
C ASP A 97 -4.49 23.40 5.08
N HIS A 98 -3.90 24.49 5.55
CA HIS A 98 -2.44 24.73 5.53
C HIS A 98 -1.64 23.57 6.12
N SER A 99 -2.09 22.99 7.24
CA SER A 99 -1.41 21.86 7.88
C SER A 99 -1.39 20.62 6.98
N THR A 100 -2.37 20.50 6.08
CA THR A 100 -2.41 19.41 5.09
C THR A 100 -1.29 19.57 4.09
N ILE A 101 -1.11 20.76 3.49
CA ILE A 101 0.00 21.05 2.57
C ILE A 101 1.35 20.79 3.24
N VAL A 102 1.57 21.32 4.45
CA VAL A 102 2.85 21.15 5.17
C VAL A 102 3.17 19.68 5.40
N ARG A 103 2.19 18.88 5.85
CA ARG A 103 2.37 17.44 6.08
C ARG A 103 2.70 16.71 4.77
N ARG A 104 2.09 17.12 3.65
CA ARG A 104 2.30 16.50 2.35
C ARG A 104 3.66 16.82 1.76
N LEU A 105 4.10 18.07 1.78
CA LEU A 105 5.43 18.44 1.31
C LEU A 105 6.54 17.73 2.09
N LYS A 106 6.36 17.56 3.40
CA LYS A 106 7.27 16.72 4.23
C LYS A 106 7.30 15.27 3.79
N LYS A 107 6.14 14.68 3.46
CA LYS A 107 6.05 13.30 2.96
C LYS A 107 6.71 13.15 1.58
N LEU A 108 6.66 14.21 0.76
CA LEU A 108 7.25 14.28 -0.58
C LEU A 108 8.73 14.72 -0.57
N GLY A 109 9.28 15.09 0.59
CA GLY A 109 10.68 15.52 0.72
C GLY A 109 10.99 16.91 0.17
N LYS A 110 9.97 17.76 0.00
CA LYS A 110 10.13 19.16 -0.47
C LYS A 110 10.32 20.17 0.68
N VAL A 111 10.14 19.73 1.93
CA VAL A 111 10.32 20.51 3.17
C VAL A 111 10.88 19.62 4.27
#